data_AF-A0A5R8QIA2-F1
#
_entry.id   AF-A0A5R8QIA2-F1
#
_cell.length_a   1.000
_cell.length_b   1.000
_cell.length_c   1.000
_cell.angle_alpha   90.00
_cell.angle_beta   90.00
_cell.angle_gamma   90.00
#
_symmetry.space_group_name_H-M   'P 1'
#
loop_
_entity.id
_entity.type
_entity.pdbx_description
1 polymer ?
#
loop_
_entity_poly.entity_id
_entity_poly.type
_entity_poly.pdbx_seq_one_letter_code
_entity_poly.pdbx_strand_id
1 'polypeptide(L)' 'MGEIVNLRRARKQRDRREQEKTAQTNRVAHGRSKSERELTAAQKRLENARFDGHRREIDAEDQA' A
#
# COMPACT_ATOMS: atom_id res chain seq x y z
N MET A 1 10.12 29.33 38.81
CA MET A 1 8.90 29.03 38.03
C MET A 1 9.13 27.69 37.35
N GLY A 2 8.33 26.66 37.68
CA GLY A 2 8.48 25.33 37.10
C GLY A 2 7.51 25.16 35.94
N GLU A 3 7.99 24.70 34.79
CA GLU A 3 7.13 24.41 33.65
C GLU A 3 6.33 23.13 33.90
N ILE A 4 5.00 23.25 33.90
CA ILE A 4 4.10 22.11 34.12
C ILE A 4 3.99 21.33 32.82
N VAL A 5 4.79 20.27 32.69
CA VAL A 5 4.76 19.39 31.53
C VAL A 5 3.71 18.30 31.69
N ASN A 6 2.82 18.20 30.70
CA ASN A 6 1.84 17.12 30.66
C ASN A 6 2.46 15.81 30.16
N LEU A 7 2.76 14.90 31.11
CA LEU A 7 3.40 13.62 30.82
C LEU A 7 2.59 12.71 29.88
N ARG A 8 1.25 12.83 29.84
CA ARG A 8 0.41 12.09 28.89
C ARG A 8 0.66 12.54 27.45
N ARG A 9 0.75 13.86 27.22
CA ARG A 9 1.08 14.40 25.89
C ARG A 9 2.51 14.02 25.48
N ALA A 10 3.46 14.08 26.41
CA ALA A 10 4.84 13.69 26.16
C ALA A 10 4.96 12.21 25.75
N ARG A 11 4.29 11.30 26.50
CA ARG A 11 4.23 9.87 26.13
C ARG A 11 3.61 9.66 24.75
N LYS A 12 2.46 10.28 24.48
CA LYS A 12 1.79 10.17 23.17
C LYS A 12 2.68 10.65 22.01
N GLN A 13 3.46 11.73 22.21
CA GLN A 13 4.41 12.17 21.19
C GLN A 13 5.53 11.16 20.97
N ARG A 14 6.09 10.59 22.04
CA ARG A 14 7.11 9.54 21.93
C ARG A 14 6.59 8.34 21.12
N ASP A 15 5.41 7.85 21.46
CA ASP A 15 4.83 6.69 20.81
C ASP A 15 4.52 6.96 19.31
N ARG A 16 4.08 8.18 18.98
CA ARG A 16 3.93 8.62 17.57
C ARG A 16 5.26 8.64 16.82
N ARG A 17 6.32 9.18 17.43
CA ARG A 17 7.65 9.21 16.81
C ARG A 17 8.20 7.81 16.56
N GLU A 18 7.92 6.87 17.46
CA GLU A 18 8.30 5.47 17.30
C GLU A 18 7.56 4.83 16.11
N GLN A 19 6.24 5.03 16.03
CA GLN A 19 5.45 4.59 14.88
C GLN A 19 5.94 5.18 13.55
N GLU A 20 6.30 6.47 13.52
CA GLU A 20 6.85 7.12 12.33
C GLU A 20 8.19 6.50 11.89
N LYS A 21 9.08 6.18 12.84
CA LYS A 21 10.34 5.47 12.54
C LYS A 21 10.07 4.09 11.94
N THR A 22 9.18 3.31 12.55
CA THR A 22 8.79 2.00 12.01
C THR A 22 8.19 2.13 10.61
N ALA A 23 7.33 3.14 10.39
CA ALA A 23 6.75 3.41 9.08
C ALA A 23 7.84 3.77 8.05
N GLN A 24 8.85 4.55 8.43
CA GLN A 24 9.97 4.89 7.55
C GLN A 24 10.80 3.66 7.19
N THR A 25 11.13 2.80 8.16
CA THR A 25 11.80 1.51 7.91
C THR A 25 10.99 0.64 6.97
N ASN A 26 9.67 0.54 7.19
CA ASN A 26 8.79 -0.26 6.33
C ASN A 26 8.68 0.30 4.90
N ARG A 27 8.71 1.63 4.72
CA ARG A 27 8.76 2.26 3.38
C ARG A 27 10.05 1.91 2.66
N VAL A 28 11.19 1.89 3.35
CA VAL A 28 12.47 1.50 2.76
C VAL A 28 12.51 0.00 2.46
N ALA A 29 12.12 -0.84 3.43
CA ALA A 29 12.21 -2.30 3.31
C ALA A 29 11.24 -2.88 2.27
N HIS A 30 10.05 -2.30 2.13
CA HIS A 30 9.02 -2.81 1.22
C HIS A 30 8.82 -1.92 -0.02
N GLY A 31 9.44 -0.74 -0.08
CA GLY A 31 9.40 0.20 -1.20
C GLY A 31 8.03 0.89 -1.44
N ARG A 32 6.92 0.30 -0.97
CA ARG A 32 5.55 0.75 -1.18
C ARG A 32 4.70 0.45 0.06
N SER A 33 3.78 1.34 0.39
CA SER A 33 2.85 1.12 1.50
C SER A 33 1.87 -0.03 1.19
N LYS A 34 1.22 -0.57 2.24
CA LYS A 34 0.22 -1.63 2.08
C LYS A 34 -0.96 -1.16 1.20
N SER A 35 -1.45 0.06 1.43
CA SER A 35 -2.54 0.66 0.67
C SER A 35 -2.21 0.82 -0.82
N GLU A 36 -1.01 1.28 -1.16
CA GLU A 36 -0.56 1.39 -2.57
C GLU A 36 -0.48 0.02 -3.25
N ARG A 37 0.02 -1.00 -2.55
CA ARG A 37 0.06 -2.38 -3.07
C ARG A 37 -1.34 -2.91 -3.34
N GLU A 38 -2.27 -2.71 -2.40
CA GLU A 38 -3.67 -3.14 -2.54
C GLU A 38 -4.37 -2.44 -3.70
N LEU A 39 -4.20 -1.12 -3.83
CA LEU A 39 -4.75 -0.34 -4.93
C LEU A 39 -4.22 -0.85 -6.29
N THR A 40 -2.91 -1.02 -6.41
CA THR A 40 -2.28 -1.54 -7.64
C THR A 40 -2.77 -2.95 -7.96
N ALA A 41 -2.92 -3.82 -6.95
CA ALA A 41 -3.42 -5.18 -7.14
C ALA A 41 -4.89 -5.22 -7.54
N ALA A 42 -5.71 -4.28 -7.07
CA ALA A 42 -7.10 -4.14 -7.49
C ALA A 42 -7.19 -3.62 -8.94
N GLN A 43 -6.38 -2.63 -9.31
CA GLN A 43 -6.28 -2.12 -10.67
C GLN A 43 -5.88 -3.22 -11.67
N LYS A 44 -4.82 -3.98 -11.37
CA LYS A 44 -4.40 -5.11 -12.21
C LYS A 44 -5.48 -6.16 -12.39
N ARG A 45 -6.23 -6.49 -11.33
CA ARG A 45 -7.35 -7.44 -11.40
C ARG A 45 -8.46 -6.95 -12.33
N LEU A 46 -8.79 -5.67 -12.23
CA LEU A 46 -9.81 -5.04 -13.08
C LEU A 46 -9.35 -4.98 -14.55
N GLU A 47 -8.09 -4.65 -14.81
CA GLU A 47 -7.52 -4.66 -16.16
C GLU A 47 -7.50 -6.07 -16.75
N ASN A 48 -7.05 -7.07 -16.00
CA ASN A 48 -7.08 -8.47 -16.44
C ASN A 48 -8.51 -8.91 -16.76
N ALA A 49 -9.48 -8.63 -15.89
CA ALA A 49 -10.88 -8.98 -16.14
C ALA A 49 -11.43 -8.29 -17.40
N ARG A 50 -11.02 -7.04 -17.68
CA ARG A 50 -11.38 -6.35 -18.92
C ARG A 50 -10.74 -7.02 -20.13
N PHE A 51 -9.45 -7.34 -20.07
CA PHE A 51 -8.76 -8.03 -21.17
C PHE A 51 -9.36 -9.41 -21.44
N ASP A 52 -9.66 -10.17 -20.39
CA ASP A 52 -10.31 -11.48 -20.51
C ASP A 52 -11.71 -11.35 -21.13
N GLY A 53 -12.50 -10.34 -20.73
CA GLY A 53 -13.82 -10.08 -21.34
C GLY A 53 -13.75 -9.62 -22.81
N HIS A 54 -12.61 -9.09 -23.26
CA HIS A 54 -12.37 -8.70 -24.65
C HIS A 54 -11.57 -9.74 -25.45
N ARG A 55 -11.16 -10.85 -24.80
CA ARG A 55 -10.40 -11.91 -25.45
C ARG A 55 -11.32 -12.64 -26.41
N ARG A 56 -11.07 -12.48 -27.71
CA ARG A 56 -11.61 -13.37 -28.73
C ARG A 56 -10.74 -14.62 -28.70
N GLU A 57 -11.36 -15.77 -28.46
CA GLU A 57 -10.71 -17.05 -28.74
C GLU A 57 -10.44 -17.03 -30.25
N ILE A 58 -9.16 -16.98 -30.63
CA ILE A 58 -8.79 -17.27 -32.01
C ILE A 58 -9.02 -18.76 -32.12
N ASP A 59 -10.16 -19.15 -32.71
CA ASP A 59 -10.40 -20.53 -33.08
C ASP A 59 -9.18 -21.00 -33.85
N ALA A 60 -8.56 -22.09 -33.39
CA ALA A 60 -7.28 -22.59 -33.88
C ALA A 60 -7.31 -23.05 -35.36
N GLU A 61 -8.37 -22.75 -36.10
CA GLU A 61 -8.60 -23.09 -37.50
C GLU A 61 -8.06 -22.05 -38.49
N ASP A 62 -7.78 -20.81 -38.06
CA ASP A 62 -7.28 -19.74 -38.94
C ASP A 62 -5.74 -19.69 -39.11
N GLN A 63 -5.02 -20.72 -38.63
CA GLN A 63 -3.55 -20.83 -38.76
C GLN A 63 -3.07 -21.91 -39.76
N ALA A 64 -3.93 -22.32 -40.70
CA ALA A 64 -3.58 -23.26 -41.78
C ALA A 64 -3.04 -22.56 -43.04
#